data_AF-A0A936M5T7-F1
#
_entry.id   AF-A0A936M5T7-F1
#
_cell.length_a   1.000
_cell.length_b   1.000
_cell.length_c   1.000
_cell.angle_alpha   90.00
_cell.angle_beta   90.00
_cell.angle_gamma   90.00
#
_symmetry.space_group_name_H-M   'P 1'
#
loop_
_entity.id
_entity.type
_entity.pdbx_description
1 polymer ?
#
loop_
_entity_poly.entity_id
_entity_poly.type
_entity_poly.pdbx_seq_one_letter_code
_entity_poly.pdbx_strand_id
1 'polypeptide(L)'
;MNTLLKAACLAVYVLALAGLAGLLPPGLSGTMQNIALVLLVIHALEIVVMFKQVRLYRGPLAVSMLLTLLFGLLHWKPLADEQKRTTGR
;
A
#
# COMPACT_ATOMS: atom_id res chain seq x y z
N MET A 1 8.36 -13.41 -1.29
CA MET A 1 7.66 -12.12 -1.10
C MET A 1 6.18 -12.42 -1.01
N ASN A 2 5.51 -12.01 0.06
CA ASN A 2 4.16 -12.48 0.38
C ASN A 2 3.11 -11.88 -0.59
N THR A 3 3.02 -12.45 -1.78
CA THR A 3 1.99 -12.18 -2.80
C THR A 3 0.58 -12.25 -2.23
N LEU A 4 0.39 -13.11 -1.22
CA LEU A 4 -0.85 -13.25 -0.48
C LEU A 4 -1.30 -11.96 0.23
N LEU A 5 -0.38 -11.24 0.87
CA LEU A 5 -0.68 -9.96 1.56
C LEU A 5 -0.99 -8.84 0.57
N LYS A 6 -0.30 -8.82 -0.57
CA LYS A 6 -0.61 -7.88 -1.67
C LYS A 6 -1.97 -8.16 -2.28
N ALA A 7 -2.28 -9.43 -2.54
CA ALA A 7 -3.57 -9.86 -3.05
C ALA A 7 -4.70 -9.53 -2.07
N ALA A 8 -4.48 -9.70 -0.77
CA ALA A 8 -5.44 -9.33 0.27
C ALA A 8 -5.71 -7.81 0.29
N CYS A 9 -4.67 -6.96 0.25
CA CYS A 9 -4.86 -5.51 0.18
C CYS A 9 -5.62 -5.08 -1.07
N LEU A 10 -5.27 -5.64 -2.23
CA LEU A 10 -5.95 -5.35 -3.49
C LEU A 10 -7.42 -5.81 -3.43
N ALA A 11 -7.69 -6.99 -2.87
CA ALA A 11 -9.03 -7.52 -2.72
C ALA A 11 -9.90 -6.61 -1.82
N VAL A 12 -9.35 -6.06 -0.74
CA VAL A 12 -10.07 -5.11 0.13
C VAL A 12 -10.44 -3.83 -0.63
N TYR A 13 -9.52 -3.28 -1.43
CA TYR A 13 -9.84 -2.10 -2.26
C TYR A 13 -10.89 -2.41 -3.33
N VAL A 14 -10.80 -3.57 -4.00
CA VAL A 14 -11.80 -4.00 -4.99
C VAL A 14 -13.17 -4.23 -4.33
N LEU A 15 -13.22 -4.84 -3.15
CA LEU A 15 -14.46 -5.06 -2.40
C LEU A 15 -15.07 -3.74 -1.91
N ALA A 16 -14.25 -2.76 -1.52
CA ALA A 16 -14.73 -1.42 -1.17
C ALA A 16 -15.32 -0.68 -2.39
N LEU A 17 -14.67 -0.77 -3.56
CA LEU A 17 -15.18 -0.22 -4.82
C LEU A 17 -16.47 -0.91 -5.27
N ALA A 18 -16.54 -2.23 -5.15
CA ALA A 18 -17.75 -3.00 -5.42
C ALA A 18 -18.90 -2.60 -4.45
N GLY A 19 -18.56 -2.26 -3.20
CA GLY A 19 -19.52 -1.72 -2.24
C GLY A 19 -20.05 -0.33 -2.61
N LEU A 20 -19.21 0.55 -3.15
CA LEU A 20 -19.63 1.85 -3.70
C LEU A 20 -20.46 1.70 -4.98
N ALA A 21 -20.18 0.69 -5.80
CA ALA A 21 -20.94 0.39 -7.01
C ALA A 21 -22.32 -0.25 -6.73
N GLY A 22 -22.69 -0.44 -5.46
CA GLY A 22 -23.95 -1.09 -5.06
C GLY A 22 -23.95 -2.60 -5.28
N LEU A 23 -22.78 -3.21 -5.53
CA LEU A 23 -22.63 -4.64 -5.80
C LEU A 23 -22.54 -5.50 -4.52
N LEU A 24 -22.39 -4.87 -3.34
CA LEU A 24 -22.37 -5.54 -2.04
C LEU A 24 -23.61 -5.20 -1.20
N PRO A 25 -24.03 -6.12 -0.31
CA PRO A 25 -25.06 -5.83 0.67
C PRO A 25 -24.71 -4.60 1.53
N PRO A 26 -25.67 -3.73 1.87
CA PRO A 26 -25.38 -2.47 2.59
C PRO A 26 -24.69 -2.68 3.95
N GLY A 27 -24.99 -3.78 4.66
CA GLY A 27 -24.30 -4.14 5.92
C GLY A 27 -22.83 -4.53 5.73
N LEU A 28 -22.47 -5.13 4.59
CA LEU A 28 -21.09 -5.50 4.27
C LEU A 28 -20.32 -4.33 3.65
N SER A 29 -21.01 -3.50 2.85
CA SER A 29 -20.43 -2.35 2.15
C SER A 29 -19.86 -1.33 3.14
N GLY A 30 -20.62 -0.93 4.17
CA GLY A 30 -20.14 0.03 5.18
C GLY A 30 -18.95 -0.50 5.98
N THR A 31 -18.96 -1.77 6.35
CA THR A 31 -17.85 -2.41 7.07
C THR A 31 -16.58 -2.45 6.21
N MET A 32 -16.71 -2.84 4.94
CA MET A 32 -15.57 -2.93 4.03
C MET A 32 -15.00 -1.57 3.65
N GLN A 33 -15.85 -0.54 3.49
CA GLN A 33 -15.42 0.84 3.29
C GLN A 33 -14.65 1.37 4.51
N ASN A 34 -15.14 1.11 5.74
CA ASN A 34 -14.43 1.50 6.96
C ASN A 34 -13.07 0.81 7.08
N ILE A 35 -12.99 -0.49 6.79
CA ILE A 35 -11.73 -1.24 6.81
C ILE A 35 -10.76 -0.68 5.75
N ALA A 36 -11.23 -0.42 4.53
CA ALA A 36 -10.42 0.17 3.48
C ALA A 36 -9.92 1.58 3.86
N LEU A 37 -10.77 2.39 4.51
CA LEU A 37 -10.41 3.73 4.97
C LEU A 37 -9.38 3.68 6.10
N VAL A 38 -9.54 2.80 7.08
CA VAL A 38 -8.56 2.58 8.16
C VAL A 38 -7.22 2.12 7.58
N LEU A 39 -7.23 1.16 6.65
CA LEU A 39 -6.01 0.73 5.95
C LEU A 39 -5.35 1.88 5.20
N LEU A 40 -6.12 2.68 4.47
CA LEU A 40 -5.60 3.84 3.75
C LEU A 40 -4.95 4.86 4.70
N VAL A 41 -5.57 5.13 5.85
CA VAL A 41 -5.03 6.02 6.89
C VAL A 41 -3.75 5.46 7.49
N ILE A 42 -3.70 4.15 7.80
CA ILE A 42 -2.50 3.49 8.30
C ILE A 42 -1.36 3.58 7.27
N HIS A 43 -1.63 3.27 6.01
CA HIS A 43 -0.64 3.37 4.93
C HIS A 43 -0.18 4.82 4.72
N ALA A 44 -1.07 5.80 4.84
CA ALA A 44 -0.71 7.21 4.77
C ALA A 44 0.19 7.63 5.94
N LEU A 45 -0.08 7.15 7.15
CA LEU A 45 0.78 7.37 8.32
C LEU A 45 2.16 6.71 8.13
N GLU A 46 2.21 5.49 7.58
CA GLU A 46 3.47 4.83 7.22
C GLU A 46 4.28 5.68 6.25
N ILE A 47 3.66 6.26 5.22
CA ILE A 47 4.32 7.19 4.28
C ILE A 47 4.90 8.39 5.04
N VAL A 48 4.15 9.01 5.95
CA VAL A 48 4.61 10.19 6.70
C VAL A 48 5.79 9.85 7.61
N VAL A 49 5.70 8.74 8.35
CA VAL A 49 6.77 8.28 9.25
C VAL A 49 8.04 7.96 8.45
N MET A 50 7.86 7.30 7.31
CA MET A 50 8.96 6.90 6.45
C MET A 50 9.39 7.97 5.46
N PHE A 51 8.67 9.10 5.39
CA PHE A 51 8.90 10.15 4.41
C PHE A 51 10.35 10.64 4.45
N LYS A 52 10.89 10.81 5.66
CA LYS A 52 12.30 11.20 5.86
C LYS A 52 13.28 10.20 5.25
N GLN A 53 12.97 8.91 5.36
CA GLN A 53 13.86 7.81 4.99
C GLN A 53 13.70 7.40 3.52
N VAL A 54 12.52 7.59 2.92
CA VAL A 54 12.29 7.54 1.47
C VAL A 54 12.89 8.77 0.77
N ARG A 55 12.90 9.97 1.39
CA ARG A 55 13.61 11.15 0.84
C ARG A 55 15.12 10.95 0.70
N LEU A 56 15.69 10.06 1.51
CA LEU A 56 17.10 9.66 1.43
C LEU A 56 17.34 8.63 0.31
N TYR A 57 16.29 8.01 -0.23
CA TYR A 57 16.37 7.10 -1.38
C TYR A 57 16.48 7.88 -2.69
N ARG A 58 17.51 7.61 -3.49
CA ARG A 58 17.72 8.20 -4.83
C ARG A 58 16.85 7.60 -5.95
N GLY A 59 15.76 6.92 -5.60
CA GLY A 59 14.82 6.32 -6.55
C GLY A 59 13.60 7.20 -6.85
N PRO A 60 12.72 6.78 -7.77
CA PRO A 60 11.45 7.47 -8.02
C PRO A 60 10.55 7.43 -6.78
N LEU A 61 10.61 8.50 -5.98
CA LEU A 61 9.83 8.74 -4.76
C LEU A 61 8.34 8.49 -4.94
N ALA A 62 7.78 8.93 -6.08
CA ALA A 62 6.37 8.74 -6.41
C ALA A 62 5.96 7.26 -6.47
N VAL A 63 6.81 6.40 -7.02
CA VAL A 63 6.54 4.96 -7.11
C VAL A 63 6.58 4.32 -5.72
N SER A 64 7.52 4.75 -4.87
CA SER A 64 7.61 4.27 -3.49
C SER A 64 6.38 4.68 -2.68
N MET A 65 5.95 5.94 -2.79
CA MET A 65 4.74 6.43 -2.13
C MET A 65 3.48 5.69 -2.60
N LEU A 66 3.33 5.47 -3.91
CA LEU A 66 2.19 4.73 -4.48
C LEU A 66 2.15 3.29 -3.96
N LEU A 67 3.30 2.62 -3.93
CA LEU A 67 3.41 1.24 -3.44
C LEU A 67 3.18 1.12 -1.94
N THR A 68 3.64 2.09 -1.14
CA THR A 68 3.33 2.14 0.30
C THR A 68 1.85 2.43 0.54
N LEU A 69 1.21 3.26 -0.28
CA LEU A 69 -0.23 3.50 -0.17
C LEU A 69 -1.07 2.26 -0.52
N LEU A 70 -0.60 1.48 -1.50
CA LEU A 70 -1.29 0.27 -1.98
C LEU A 70 -1.01 -0.97 -1.12
N PHE A 71 0.20 -1.09 -0.56
CA PHE A 71 0.68 -2.32 0.08
C PHE A 71 1.37 -2.13 1.44
N GLY A 72 1.50 -0.90 1.94
CA GLY A 72 2.23 -0.57 3.17
C GLY A 72 3.76 -0.76 3.06
N LEU A 73 4.43 -0.81 4.21
CA LEU A 73 5.89 -1.03 4.31
C LEU A 73 6.40 -2.36 3.70
N LEU A 74 5.50 -3.27 3.33
CA LEU A 74 5.82 -4.57 2.72
C LEU A 74 6.64 -4.47 1.42
N HIS A 75 6.64 -3.31 0.75
CA HIS A 75 7.35 -3.11 -0.50
C HIS A 75 8.82 -2.64 -0.35
N TRP A 76 9.27 -2.31 0.86
CA TRP A 76 10.60 -1.73 1.08
C TRP A 76 11.74 -2.70 0.76
N LYS A 77 11.58 -3.97 1.15
CA LYS A 77 12.64 -4.99 1.05
C LYS A 77 13.19 -5.20 -0.38
N PRO A 78 12.37 -5.40 -1.43
CA PRO A 78 12.88 -5.52 -2.80
C PRO A 78 13.52 -4.24 -3.32
N LEU A 79 12.95 -3.07 -3.01
CA LEU A 79 13.49 -1.78 -3.46
C LEU A 79 14.88 -1.52 -2.89
N ALA A 80 15.10 -1.95 -1.64
CA ALA A 80 16.40 -1.87 -1.00
C ALA A 80 17.44 -2.82 -1.57
N ASP A 81 17.04 -4.05 -1.91
CA ASP A 81 17.93 -5.02 -2.56
C ASP A 81 18.34 -4.56 -3.98
N GLU A 82 17.42 -3.94 -4.72
CA GLU A 82 17.66 -3.45 -6.08
C GLU A 82 18.58 -2.21 -6.08
N GLN A 83 18.44 -1.34 -5.08
CA GLN A 83 19.34 -0.20 -4.87
C GLN A 83 20.73 -0.65 -4.41
N LYS A 84 20.81 -1.67 -3.55
CA LYS A 84 22.08 -2.26 -3.12
C LYS A 84 22.82 -2.90 -4.31
N ARG A 85 22.10 -3.50 -5.27
CA ARG A 85 22.68 -4.01 -6.52
C ARG A 85 23.17 -2.92 -7.48
N THR A 86 22.50 -1.77 -7.53
CA THR A 86 22.86 -0.67 -8.45
C THR A 86 23.96 0.24 -7.91
N THR A 87 24.10 0.38 -6.59
CA THR A 87 25.20 1.15 -5.95
C THR A 87 26.41 0.29 -5.59
N GLY A 88 26.25 -1.03 -5.48
CA GLY A 88 27.36 -1.96 -5.30
C GLY A 88 28.07 -2.39 -6.59
N ARG A 89 27.83 -1.69 -7.71
CA ARG A 89 28.41 -1.98 -9.03
C ARG A 89 29.21 -0.79 -9.54
#